data_AF-A0A4Y7RSY7-F1
#
_entry.id   AF-A0A4Y7RSY7-F1
#
_cell.length_a   1.000
_cell.length_b   1.000
_cell.length_c   1.000
_cell.angle_alpha   90.00
_cell.angle_beta   90.00
_cell.angle_gamma   90.00
#
_symmetry.space_group_name_H-M   'P 1'
#
loop_
_entity.id
_entity.type
_entity.pdbx_description
1 polymer ?
#
loop_
_entity_poly.entity_id
_entity_poly.type
_entity_poly.pdbx_seq_one_letter_code
_entity_poly.pdbx_strand_id
1 'polypeptide(L)'
;MSSNQDSYSIGYNRMPNPGSIGVNQENTDFNALFERSLQSELDSKLRNSVVGGYSKKSVENFVSEMRDNLQQIKTQLERQVQDLAAEKASVSQECSVLRSQLKAAEENLAESRNQIVSQQYRDETQCASEQELQYYRLENERLRGMLLDYQQVKEQKEKYEELLAQKEQEIAQLNETLAEYRRSYDELKERTEQLEKSLDSSSRGSSEEKMTELKRQKDEIMAKYQALLQHMEKTNQQFEQKKQHLDETQTQLEQEKQYLTDARAQLEREKQHLTETQAQLKTDIQKNRTLGQQLENDQQSVRQKEDGISGHMAAKVRTIDALRRKQEESQCESGDLEKKIETLYLHYAHSVDKIKQQEKIISEKDLLLEHYQQQEKDNILIRQENENAKKIISSLRKSLEQIMAHMDAQSEGINLYVTHSLQERDALKAAVSERTALQLRNIELMEQQSCLSVKMEELEAKITQLEEALKQQNSAKRIIPLGDSSDGHKTEDSAELNLDISRDAYQKARELFRKIDRYNSSFEDKTKAADIS
;
A
#
# COMPACT_ATOMS: atom_id res chain seq x y z
N MET A 1 -35.76 -52.64 3.09
CA MET A 1 -34.52 -53.40 3.34
C MET A 1 -33.53 -53.08 2.23
N SER A 2 -32.24 -53.06 2.57
CA SER A 2 -31.09 -52.59 1.79
C SER A 2 -30.87 -51.07 1.80
N SER A 3 -30.22 -50.63 2.89
CA SER A 3 -29.63 -49.31 3.08
C SER A 3 -28.20 -49.35 2.57
N ASN A 4 -27.92 -48.77 1.40
CA ASN A 4 -26.55 -48.43 1.00
C ASN A 4 -26.24 -47.03 1.50
N GLN A 5 -25.59 -46.95 2.66
CA GLN A 5 -24.93 -45.73 3.14
C GLN A 5 -23.48 -45.77 2.66
N ASP A 6 -23.22 -45.15 1.51
CA ASP A 6 -21.86 -44.82 1.09
C ASP A 6 -21.37 -43.63 1.92
N SER A 7 -20.61 -43.94 2.97
CA SER A 7 -19.86 -42.98 3.75
C SER A 7 -18.69 -42.43 2.92
N TYR A 8 -18.89 -41.26 2.29
CA TYR A 8 -17.78 -40.45 1.78
C TYR A 8 -17.01 -39.86 2.97
N SER A 9 -15.95 -40.56 3.38
CA SER A 9 -14.92 -40.03 4.26
C SER A 9 -14.12 -39.00 3.49
N ILE A 10 -14.42 -37.72 3.67
CA ILE A 10 -13.59 -36.62 3.20
C ILE A 10 -12.30 -36.66 4.04
N GLY A 11 -11.26 -37.29 3.47
CA GLY A 11 -9.91 -37.20 3.98
C GLY A 11 -9.48 -35.74 3.96
N TYR A 12 -9.44 -35.11 5.13
CA TYR A 12 -8.68 -33.89 5.33
C TYR A 12 -7.19 -34.23 5.14
N ASN A 13 -6.71 -34.07 3.92
CA ASN A 13 -5.28 -33.99 3.66
C ASN A 13 -4.76 -32.76 4.41
N ARG A 14 -4.09 -33.05 5.52
CA ARG A 14 -3.30 -32.10 6.29
C ARG A 14 -2.27 -31.51 5.34
N MET A 15 -2.48 -30.25 4.94
CA MET A 15 -1.47 -29.46 4.23
C MET A 15 -0.14 -29.55 5.00
N PRO A 16 0.98 -29.86 4.33
CA PRO A 16 2.28 -29.79 4.97
C PRO A 16 2.55 -28.32 5.34
N ASN A 17 2.95 -28.15 6.59
CA ASN A 17 3.34 -26.90 7.22
C ASN A 17 4.45 -26.21 6.40
N PRO A 18 4.26 -25.02 5.80
CA PRO A 18 5.34 -24.28 5.16
C PRO A 18 6.10 -23.51 6.25
N GLY A 19 6.85 -24.24 7.06
CA GLY A 19 7.45 -23.69 8.28
C GLY A 19 8.65 -24.49 8.75
N SER A 20 9.51 -24.90 7.84
CA SER A 20 10.89 -25.27 8.15
C SER A 20 11.69 -25.27 6.86
N ILE A 21 11.98 -24.08 6.35
CA ILE A 21 12.99 -23.93 5.33
C ILE A 21 14.33 -24.22 6.01
N GLY A 22 14.92 -25.38 5.71
CA GLY A 22 16.34 -25.65 5.94
C GLY A 22 17.17 -24.75 5.04
N VAL A 23 17.12 -23.43 5.26
CA VAL A 23 18.08 -22.50 4.66
C VAL A 23 19.34 -22.65 5.49
N ASN A 24 20.38 -23.29 4.95
CA ASN A 24 21.78 -22.87 5.07
C ASN A 24 22.81 -23.98 4.83
N GLN A 25 22.47 -25.27 4.89
CA GLN A 25 23.47 -26.34 4.69
C GLN A 25 23.66 -26.76 3.22
N GLU A 26 22.59 -26.88 2.43
CA GLU A 26 22.72 -27.24 1.00
C GLU A 26 23.39 -26.11 0.17
N ASN A 27 23.21 -24.85 0.59
CA ASN A 27 23.84 -23.70 -0.07
C ASN A 27 25.35 -23.61 0.21
N THR A 28 25.84 -24.01 1.39
CA THR A 28 27.28 -23.95 1.71
C THR A 28 28.08 -25.03 0.99
N ASP A 29 27.55 -26.25 0.89
CA ASP A 29 28.24 -27.34 0.21
C ASP A 29 28.24 -27.14 -1.32
N PHE A 30 27.15 -26.62 -1.89
CA PHE A 30 27.09 -26.26 -3.30
C PHE A 30 28.07 -25.12 -3.64
N ASN A 31 28.15 -24.08 -2.80
CA ASN A 31 29.08 -22.97 -3.00
C ASN A 31 30.54 -23.42 -2.87
N ALA A 32 30.87 -24.29 -1.90
CA ALA A 32 32.22 -24.83 -1.76
C ALA A 32 32.62 -25.73 -2.95
N LEU A 33 31.69 -26.51 -3.49
CA LEU A 33 31.92 -27.31 -4.71
C LEU A 33 32.05 -26.43 -5.96
N PHE A 34 31.26 -25.37 -6.06
CA PHE A 34 31.33 -24.39 -7.13
C PHE A 34 32.67 -23.65 -7.12
N GLU A 35 33.13 -23.17 -5.96
CA GLU A 35 34.44 -22.52 -5.81
C GLU A 35 35.58 -23.47 -6.17
N ARG A 36 35.54 -24.73 -5.71
CA ARG A 36 36.55 -25.75 -6.06
C ARG A 36 36.59 -26.06 -7.55
N SER A 37 35.41 -26.12 -8.18
CA SER A 37 35.27 -26.31 -9.62
C SER A 37 35.82 -25.12 -10.40
N LEU A 38 35.47 -23.90 -9.99
CA LEU A 38 35.94 -22.66 -10.61
C LEU A 38 37.48 -22.56 -10.54
N GLN A 39 38.04 -22.93 -9.39
CA GLN A 39 39.47 -22.90 -9.14
C GLN A 39 40.21 -23.97 -9.95
N SER A 40 39.65 -25.18 -10.06
CA SER A 40 40.15 -26.22 -10.97
C SER A 40 40.08 -25.80 -12.44
N GLU A 41 39.04 -25.07 -12.86
CA GLU A 41 38.90 -24.60 -14.23
C GLU A 41 39.93 -23.49 -14.54
N LEU A 42 40.13 -22.56 -13.61
CA LEU A 42 41.14 -21.50 -13.69
C LEU A 42 42.55 -22.08 -13.81
N ASP A 43 42.91 -23.05 -12.96
CA ASP A 43 44.22 -23.71 -12.98
C ASP A 43 44.45 -24.52 -14.27
N SER A 44 43.39 -25.03 -14.90
CA SER A 44 43.48 -25.78 -16.16
C SER A 44 43.65 -24.90 -17.40
N LYS A 45 43.06 -23.69 -17.40
CA LYS A 45 43.01 -22.78 -18.56
C LYS A 45 44.06 -21.66 -18.50
N LEU A 46 44.58 -21.34 -17.31
CA LEU A 46 45.58 -20.31 -17.11
C LEU A 46 46.99 -20.91 -16.96
N ARG A 47 47.87 -20.63 -17.92
CA ARG A 47 49.29 -21.06 -17.89
C ARG A 47 50.15 -20.05 -17.13
N ASN A 48 51.04 -20.54 -16.27
CA ASN A 48 51.96 -19.69 -15.51
C ASN A 48 53.07 -19.09 -16.40
N SER A 49 53.41 -17.83 -16.14
CA SER A 49 54.51 -17.10 -16.77
C SER A 49 55.82 -17.34 -16.03
N VAL A 50 56.94 -17.25 -16.75
CA VAL A 50 58.30 -17.45 -16.21
C VAL A 50 58.69 -16.39 -15.15
N VAL A 51 58.02 -15.24 -15.15
CA VAL A 51 58.32 -14.09 -14.25
C VAL A 51 57.32 -14.00 -13.09
N GLY A 52 56.55 -15.08 -12.83
CA GLY A 52 55.45 -15.08 -11.88
C GLY A 52 54.15 -14.53 -12.48
N GLY A 53 53.01 -15.02 -11.98
CA GLY A 53 51.67 -14.73 -12.53
C GLY A 53 51.30 -15.58 -13.75
N TYR A 54 50.17 -15.28 -14.39
CA TYR A 54 49.68 -15.99 -15.57
C TYR A 54 50.14 -15.35 -16.89
N SER A 55 50.31 -16.16 -17.93
CA SER A 55 50.68 -15.71 -19.27
C SER A 55 49.54 -14.91 -19.91
N LYS A 56 49.86 -13.72 -20.46
CA LYS A 56 48.92 -12.82 -21.12
C LYS A 56 48.06 -13.54 -22.16
N LYS A 57 48.65 -14.41 -22.99
CA LYS A 57 47.94 -15.18 -24.02
C LYS A 57 46.95 -16.20 -23.43
N SER A 58 47.27 -16.78 -22.27
CA SER A 58 46.39 -17.72 -21.58
C SER A 58 45.18 -17.00 -20.97
N VAL A 59 45.42 -15.83 -20.37
CA VAL A 59 44.36 -14.97 -19.84
C VAL A 59 43.47 -14.45 -20.96
N GLU A 60 44.05 -13.98 -22.07
CA GLU A 60 43.29 -13.51 -23.24
C GLU A 60 42.42 -14.62 -23.85
N ASN A 61 42.96 -15.83 -24.01
CA ASN A 61 42.20 -16.98 -24.49
C ASN A 61 41.05 -17.37 -23.54
N PHE A 62 41.32 -17.43 -22.23
CA PHE A 62 40.31 -17.73 -21.22
C PHE A 62 39.19 -16.68 -21.19
N VAL A 63 39.55 -15.39 -21.28
CA VAL A 63 38.58 -14.29 -21.36
C VAL A 63 37.75 -14.36 -22.64
N SER A 64 38.36 -14.73 -23.77
CA SER A 64 37.63 -14.91 -25.03
C SER A 64 36.66 -16.09 -24.94
N GLU A 65 37.10 -17.24 -24.43
CA GLU A 65 36.27 -18.43 -24.23
C GLU A 65 35.11 -18.17 -23.26
N MET A 66 35.37 -17.45 -22.16
CA MET A 66 34.34 -16.99 -21.22
C MET A 66 33.32 -16.06 -21.89
N ARG A 67 33.77 -15.13 -22.73
CA ARG A 67 32.86 -14.26 -23.50
C ARG A 67 32.01 -15.07 -24.47
N ASP A 68 32.60 -16.03 -25.17
CA ASP A 68 31.88 -16.90 -26.10
C ASP A 68 30.85 -17.77 -25.37
N ASN A 69 31.23 -18.35 -24.23
CA ASN A 69 30.32 -19.12 -23.37
C ASN A 69 29.18 -18.25 -22.82
N LEU A 70 29.48 -17.06 -22.32
CA LEU A 70 28.46 -16.11 -21.85
C LEU A 70 27.52 -15.69 -23.00
N GLN A 71 28.05 -15.49 -24.20
CA GLN A 71 27.24 -15.16 -25.38
C GLN A 71 26.35 -16.33 -25.78
N GLN A 72 26.83 -17.58 -25.69
CA GLN A 72 26.02 -18.78 -25.92
C GLN A 72 24.91 -18.93 -24.88
N ILE A 73 25.22 -18.80 -23.59
CA ILE A 73 24.24 -18.85 -22.49
C ILE A 73 23.18 -17.77 -22.68
N LYS A 74 23.62 -16.53 -22.98
CA LYS A 74 22.71 -15.43 -23.27
C LYS A 74 21.77 -15.76 -24.43
N THR A 75 22.30 -16.26 -25.54
CA THR A 75 21.50 -16.62 -26.72
C THR A 75 20.51 -17.75 -26.40
N GLN A 76 20.91 -18.74 -25.59
CA GLN A 76 20.02 -19.82 -25.15
C GLN A 76 18.91 -19.31 -24.23
N LEU A 77 19.23 -18.44 -23.27
CA LEU A 77 18.24 -17.83 -22.38
C LEU A 77 17.28 -16.91 -23.14
N GLU A 78 17.79 -16.10 -24.07
CA GLU A 78 16.95 -15.25 -24.94
C GLU A 78 15.97 -16.11 -25.77
N ARG A 79 16.44 -17.26 -26.28
CA ARG A 79 15.58 -18.22 -26.99
C ARG A 79 14.52 -18.84 -26.08
N GLN A 80 14.90 -19.29 -24.88
CA GLN A 80 13.93 -19.81 -23.91
C GLN A 80 12.87 -18.77 -23.52
N VAL A 81 13.27 -17.50 -23.35
CA VAL A 81 12.32 -16.41 -23.07
C VAL A 81 11.37 -16.20 -24.25
N GLN A 82 11.85 -16.28 -25.49
CA GLN A 82 11.01 -16.18 -26.68
C GLN A 82 10.04 -17.37 -26.80
N ASP A 83 10.52 -18.59 -26.57
CA ASP A 83 9.71 -19.81 -26.62
C ASP A 83 8.61 -19.75 -25.54
N LEU A 84 8.95 -19.39 -24.30
CA LEU A 84 7.99 -19.21 -23.21
C LEU A 84 6.98 -18.09 -23.50
N ALA A 85 7.40 -17.00 -24.15
CA ALA A 85 6.49 -15.93 -24.55
C ALA A 85 5.50 -16.41 -25.63
N ALA A 86 5.95 -17.22 -26.58
CA ALA A 86 5.11 -17.83 -27.61
C ALA A 86 4.12 -18.85 -27.00
N GLU A 87 4.58 -19.71 -26.09
CA GLU A 87 3.71 -20.64 -25.36
C GLU A 87 2.66 -19.91 -24.53
N LYS A 88 3.07 -18.86 -23.80
CA LYS A 88 2.13 -18.02 -23.04
C LYS A 88 1.07 -17.40 -23.96
N ALA A 89 1.45 -16.92 -25.14
CA ALA A 89 0.51 -16.38 -26.11
C ALA A 89 -0.46 -17.45 -26.62
N SER A 90 0.04 -18.65 -26.95
CA SER A 90 -0.78 -19.80 -27.38
C SER A 90 -1.79 -20.20 -26.31
N VAL A 91 -1.32 -20.40 -25.08
CA VAL A 91 -2.19 -20.77 -23.94
C VAL A 91 -3.21 -19.69 -23.64
N SER A 92 -2.84 -18.41 -23.76
CA SER A 92 -3.78 -17.29 -23.58
C SER A 92 -4.87 -17.29 -24.66
N GLN A 93 -4.51 -17.61 -25.90
CA GLN A 93 -5.47 -17.75 -27.00
C GLN A 93 -6.40 -18.95 -26.77
N GLU A 94 -5.87 -20.10 -26.38
CA GLU A 94 -6.67 -21.28 -26.02
C GLU A 94 -7.65 -20.98 -24.88
N CYS A 95 -7.20 -20.28 -23.83
CA CYS A 95 -8.07 -19.84 -22.75
C CYS A 95 -9.19 -18.92 -23.22
N SER A 96 -8.90 -18.02 -24.18
CA SER A 96 -9.90 -17.13 -24.77
C SER A 96 -10.97 -17.92 -25.55
N VAL A 97 -10.53 -18.88 -26.37
CA VAL A 97 -11.43 -19.75 -27.14
C VAL A 97 -12.29 -20.60 -26.21
N LEU A 98 -11.71 -21.22 -25.17
CA LEU A 98 -12.45 -22.02 -24.20
C LEU A 98 -13.49 -21.20 -23.44
N ARG A 99 -13.15 -19.96 -23.04
CA ARG A 99 -14.12 -19.04 -22.42
C ARG A 99 -15.26 -18.69 -23.37
N SER A 100 -14.98 -18.47 -24.65
CA SER A 100 -16.00 -18.21 -25.66
C SER A 100 -16.90 -19.42 -25.89
N GLN A 101 -16.34 -20.63 -25.95
CA GLN A 101 -17.08 -21.87 -26.11
C GLN A 101 -17.97 -22.16 -24.89
N LEU A 102 -17.46 -21.92 -23.68
CA LEU A 102 -18.23 -22.06 -22.45
C LEU A 102 -19.44 -21.11 -22.47
N LYS A 103 -19.22 -19.84 -22.83
CA LYS A 103 -20.30 -18.86 -22.93
C LYS A 103 -21.38 -19.27 -23.94
N ALA A 104 -20.98 -19.75 -25.12
CA ALA A 104 -21.92 -20.25 -26.12
C ALA A 104 -22.70 -21.49 -25.64
N ALA A 105 -22.04 -22.39 -24.90
CA ALA A 105 -22.69 -23.55 -24.31
C ALA A 105 -23.70 -23.15 -23.22
N GLU A 106 -23.37 -22.15 -22.40
CA GLU A 106 -24.28 -21.59 -21.38
C GLU A 106 -25.51 -20.92 -22.02
N GLU A 107 -25.32 -20.16 -23.09
CA GLU A 107 -26.41 -19.54 -23.86
C GLU A 107 -27.34 -20.58 -24.49
N ASN A 108 -26.78 -21.61 -25.14
CA ASN A 108 -27.55 -22.72 -25.71
C ASN A 108 -28.34 -23.48 -24.64
N LEU A 109 -27.74 -23.68 -23.46
CA LEU A 109 -28.40 -24.37 -22.35
C LEU A 109 -29.54 -23.51 -21.78
N ALA A 110 -29.35 -22.20 -21.67
CA ALA A 110 -30.41 -21.27 -21.29
C ALA A 110 -31.56 -21.27 -22.31
N GLU A 111 -31.26 -21.28 -23.60
CA GLU A 111 -32.25 -21.35 -24.67
C GLU A 111 -33.04 -22.67 -24.63
N SER A 112 -32.35 -23.80 -24.45
CA SER A 112 -32.99 -25.12 -24.32
C SER A 112 -33.90 -25.18 -23.08
N ARG A 113 -33.48 -24.63 -21.93
CA ARG A 113 -34.33 -24.51 -20.73
C ARG A 113 -35.59 -23.67 -21.00
N ASN A 114 -35.45 -22.54 -21.67
CA ASN A 114 -36.59 -21.68 -22.03
C ASN A 114 -37.55 -22.39 -23.00
N GLN A 115 -37.03 -23.16 -23.94
CA GLN A 115 -37.86 -23.99 -24.84
C GLN A 115 -38.62 -25.06 -24.07
N ILE A 116 -37.97 -25.79 -23.14
CA ILE A 116 -38.64 -26.80 -22.30
C ILE A 116 -39.78 -26.19 -21.49
N VAL A 117 -39.54 -25.05 -20.83
CA VAL A 117 -40.59 -24.35 -20.05
C VAL A 117 -41.73 -23.89 -20.95
N SER A 118 -41.41 -23.33 -22.13
CA SER A 118 -42.42 -22.90 -23.09
C SER A 118 -43.24 -24.08 -23.64
N GLN A 119 -42.61 -25.25 -23.81
CA GLN A 119 -43.26 -26.48 -24.23
C GLN A 119 -44.19 -27.00 -23.14
N GLN A 120 -43.72 -27.08 -21.88
CA GLN A 120 -44.52 -27.49 -20.73
C GLN A 120 -45.76 -26.62 -20.57
N TYR A 121 -45.63 -25.29 -20.70
CA TYR A 121 -46.77 -24.40 -20.62
C TYR A 121 -47.81 -24.67 -21.74
N ARG A 122 -47.34 -24.95 -22.97
CA ARG A 122 -48.24 -25.32 -24.08
C ARG A 122 -48.92 -26.66 -23.83
N ASP A 123 -48.17 -27.66 -23.38
CA ASP A 123 -48.68 -29.01 -23.13
C ASP A 123 -49.68 -29.02 -21.96
N GLU A 124 -49.42 -28.26 -20.89
CA GLU A 124 -50.37 -28.06 -19.78
C GLU A 124 -51.65 -27.36 -20.26
N THR A 125 -51.53 -26.32 -21.07
CA THR A 125 -52.69 -25.62 -21.62
C THR A 125 -53.50 -26.53 -22.56
N GLN A 126 -52.82 -27.32 -23.39
CA GLN A 126 -53.46 -28.30 -24.26
C GLN A 126 -54.16 -29.40 -23.44
N CYS A 127 -53.49 -29.97 -22.44
CA CYS A 127 -54.06 -31.00 -21.58
C CYS A 127 -55.29 -30.50 -20.82
N ALA A 128 -55.25 -29.26 -20.30
CA ALA A 128 -56.42 -28.64 -19.67
C ALA A 128 -57.59 -28.48 -20.66
N SER A 129 -57.30 -28.01 -21.89
CA SER A 129 -58.33 -27.87 -22.92
C SER A 129 -58.90 -29.22 -23.38
N GLU A 130 -58.09 -30.27 -23.45
CA GLU A 130 -58.51 -31.62 -23.80
C GLU A 130 -59.36 -32.25 -22.71
N GLN A 131 -59.03 -32.04 -21.43
CA GLN A 131 -59.84 -32.48 -20.30
C GLN A 131 -61.22 -31.81 -20.32
N GLU A 132 -61.27 -30.51 -20.58
CA GLU A 132 -62.54 -29.78 -20.68
C GLU A 132 -63.38 -30.30 -21.87
N LEU A 133 -62.74 -30.56 -23.01
CA LEU A 133 -63.40 -31.10 -24.18
C LEU A 133 -63.87 -32.55 -23.97
N GLN A 134 -63.14 -33.36 -23.22
CA GLN A 134 -63.54 -34.71 -22.82
C GLN A 134 -64.76 -34.67 -21.89
N TYR A 135 -64.80 -33.73 -20.94
CA TYR A 135 -65.97 -33.50 -20.09
C TYR A 135 -67.20 -33.16 -20.94
N TYR A 136 -67.09 -32.22 -21.88
CA TYR A 136 -68.21 -31.89 -22.77
C TYR A 136 -68.63 -33.04 -23.68
N ARG A 137 -67.69 -33.92 -24.10
CA ARG A 137 -68.03 -35.12 -24.87
C ARG A 137 -68.86 -36.12 -24.05
N LEU A 138 -68.42 -36.42 -22.82
CA LEU A 138 -69.14 -37.31 -21.91
C LEU A 138 -70.53 -36.76 -21.57
N GLU A 139 -70.64 -35.47 -21.30
CA GLU A 139 -71.93 -34.85 -21.00
C GLU A 139 -72.86 -34.86 -22.23
N ASN A 140 -72.33 -34.64 -23.44
CA ASN A 140 -73.12 -34.77 -24.67
C ASN A 140 -73.60 -36.21 -24.90
N GLU A 141 -72.78 -37.23 -24.63
CA GLU A 141 -73.19 -38.63 -24.71
C GLU A 141 -74.29 -38.94 -23.69
N ARG A 142 -74.16 -38.44 -22.46
CA ARG A 142 -75.17 -38.57 -21.42
C ARG A 142 -76.50 -37.93 -21.82
N LEU A 143 -76.45 -36.69 -22.34
CA LEU A 143 -77.63 -35.96 -22.82
C LEU A 143 -78.28 -36.68 -24.01
N ARG A 144 -77.49 -37.23 -24.93
CA ARG A 144 -78.00 -38.06 -26.05
C ARG A 144 -78.70 -39.32 -25.54
N GLY A 145 -78.15 -39.99 -24.53
CA GLY A 145 -78.79 -41.14 -23.88
C GLY A 145 -80.16 -40.77 -23.30
N MET A 146 -80.24 -39.71 -22.50
CA MET A 146 -81.53 -39.25 -21.96
C MET A 146 -82.54 -38.87 -23.05
N LEU A 147 -82.09 -38.27 -24.15
CA LEU A 147 -82.94 -37.93 -25.29
C LEU A 147 -83.52 -39.19 -25.95
N LEU A 148 -82.71 -40.25 -26.08
CA LEU A 148 -83.16 -41.53 -26.61
C LEU A 148 -84.17 -42.20 -25.68
N ASP A 149 -83.90 -42.21 -24.37
CA ASP A 149 -84.83 -42.75 -23.36
C ASP A 149 -86.16 -42.00 -23.39
N TYR A 150 -86.11 -40.66 -23.49
CA TYR A 150 -87.29 -39.83 -23.61
C TYR A 150 -88.10 -40.14 -24.87
N GLN A 151 -87.43 -40.36 -26.01
CA GLN A 151 -88.08 -40.77 -27.26
C GLN A 151 -88.75 -42.14 -27.11
N GLN A 152 -88.08 -43.13 -26.51
CA GLN A 152 -88.66 -44.45 -26.27
C GLN A 152 -89.89 -44.39 -25.35
N VAL A 153 -89.83 -43.61 -24.27
CA VAL A 153 -90.97 -43.41 -23.37
C VAL A 153 -92.13 -42.74 -24.10
N LYS A 154 -91.83 -41.76 -24.97
CA LYS A 154 -92.84 -41.10 -25.79
C LYS A 154 -93.51 -42.08 -26.76
N GLU A 155 -92.75 -42.91 -27.46
CA GLU A 155 -93.29 -43.93 -28.37
C GLU A 155 -94.12 -44.99 -27.62
N GLN A 156 -93.67 -45.43 -26.44
CA GLN A 156 -94.44 -46.34 -25.59
C GLN A 156 -95.76 -45.71 -25.16
N LYS A 157 -95.74 -44.43 -24.76
CA LYS A 157 -96.94 -43.68 -24.40
C LYS A 157 -97.92 -43.61 -25.56
N GLU A 158 -97.46 -43.29 -26.77
CA GLU A 158 -98.31 -43.25 -27.98
C GLU A 158 -98.96 -44.62 -28.25
N LYS A 159 -98.20 -45.73 -28.11
CA LYS A 159 -98.75 -47.10 -28.24
C LYS A 159 -99.82 -47.41 -27.19
N TYR A 160 -99.63 -46.98 -25.94
CA TYR A 160 -100.63 -47.18 -24.89
C TYR A 160 -101.89 -46.35 -25.13
N GLU A 161 -101.75 -45.11 -25.63
CA GLU A 161 -102.89 -44.26 -26.00
C GLU A 161 -103.70 -44.86 -27.16
N GLU A 162 -103.03 -45.40 -28.19
CA GLU A 162 -103.70 -46.12 -29.28
C GLU A 162 -104.43 -47.37 -28.80
N LEU A 163 -103.81 -48.18 -27.94
CA LEU A 163 -104.43 -49.37 -27.37
C LEU A 163 -105.64 -49.02 -26.50
N LEU A 164 -105.55 -47.95 -25.69
CA LEU A 164 -106.67 -47.44 -24.91
C LEU A 164 -107.82 -47.03 -25.82
N ALA A 165 -107.55 -46.28 -26.88
CA ALA A 165 -108.58 -45.88 -27.85
C ALA A 165 -109.25 -47.09 -28.52
N GLN A 166 -108.49 -48.12 -28.89
CA GLN A 166 -109.04 -49.36 -29.44
C GLN A 166 -109.93 -50.09 -28.43
N LYS A 167 -109.51 -50.17 -27.16
CA LYS A 167 -110.31 -50.81 -26.11
C LYS A 167 -111.58 -50.04 -25.77
N GLU A 168 -111.53 -48.71 -25.78
CA GLU A 168 -112.72 -47.88 -25.64
C GLU A 168 -113.71 -48.11 -26.78
N GLN A 169 -113.23 -48.24 -28.02
CA GLN A 169 -114.07 -48.57 -29.17
C GLN A 169 -114.68 -49.98 -29.07
N GLU A 170 -113.91 -50.98 -28.65
CA GLU A 170 -114.39 -52.34 -28.43
C GLU A 170 -115.47 -52.39 -27.35
N ILE A 171 -115.29 -51.67 -26.23
CA ILE A 171 -116.30 -51.52 -25.18
C ILE A 171 -117.57 -50.87 -25.74
N ALA A 172 -117.44 -49.84 -26.58
CA ALA A 172 -118.60 -49.20 -27.22
C ALA A 172 -119.40 -50.18 -28.09
N GLN A 173 -118.71 -50.98 -28.92
CA GLN A 173 -119.35 -52.00 -29.77
C GLN A 173 -120.00 -53.12 -28.94
N LEU A 174 -119.34 -53.59 -27.89
CA LEU A 174 -119.91 -54.59 -26.98
C LEU A 174 -121.14 -54.06 -26.25
N ASN A 175 -121.13 -52.79 -25.84
CA ASN A 175 -122.31 -52.16 -25.23
C ASN A 175 -123.47 -52.03 -26.22
N GLU A 176 -123.19 -51.72 -27.49
CA GLU A 176 -124.20 -51.66 -28.55
C GLU A 176 -124.82 -53.04 -28.83
N THR A 177 -123.99 -54.07 -29.01
CA THR A 177 -124.47 -55.44 -29.19
C THR A 177 -125.23 -55.98 -27.97
N LEU A 178 -124.80 -55.65 -26.74
CA LEU A 178 -125.55 -55.96 -25.53
C LEU A 178 -126.91 -55.26 -25.49
N ALA A 179 -127.00 -54.02 -25.97
CA ALA A 179 -128.26 -53.31 -26.10
C ALA A 179 -129.19 -53.95 -27.13
N GLU A 180 -128.65 -54.43 -28.26
CA GLU A 180 -129.40 -55.20 -29.26
C GLU A 180 -129.92 -56.52 -28.71
N TYR A 181 -129.07 -57.32 -28.05
CA TYR A 181 -129.49 -58.57 -27.41
C TYR A 181 -130.60 -58.35 -26.37
N ARG A 182 -130.53 -57.25 -25.60
CA ARG A 182 -131.60 -56.89 -24.67
C ARG A 182 -132.93 -56.62 -25.40
N ARG A 183 -132.91 -55.85 -26.48
CA ARG A 183 -134.13 -55.60 -27.29
C ARG A 183 -134.69 -56.90 -27.86
N SER A 184 -133.87 -57.75 -28.46
CA SER A 184 -134.32 -59.03 -29.03
C SER A 184 -134.83 -59.99 -27.95
N TYR A 185 -134.25 -59.98 -26.75
CA TYR A 185 -134.75 -60.75 -25.62
C TYR A 185 -136.14 -60.27 -25.18
N ASP A 186 -136.34 -58.96 -25.09
CA ASP A 186 -137.64 -58.38 -24.75
C ASP A 186 -138.72 -58.71 -25.81
N GLU A 187 -138.38 -58.62 -27.09
CA GLU A 187 -139.27 -59.00 -28.20
C GLU A 187 -139.62 -60.49 -28.19
N LEU A 188 -138.64 -61.37 -27.95
CA LEU A 188 -138.87 -62.81 -27.90
C LEU A 188 -139.74 -63.18 -26.69
N LYS A 189 -139.53 -62.52 -25.55
CA LYS A 189 -140.36 -62.70 -24.36
C LYS A 189 -141.83 -62.34 -24.66
N GLU A 190 -142.08 -61.22 -25.33
CA GLU A 190 -143.42 -60.80 -25.75
C GLU A 190 -144.04 -61.80 -26.75
N ARG A 191 -143.26 -62.30 -27.71
CA ARG A 191 -143.68 -63.35 -28.66
C ARG A 191 -144.08 -64.65 -27.95
N THR A 192 -143.34 -65.03 -26.91
CA THR A 192 -143.59 -66.25 -26.14
C THR A 192 -144.90 -66.12 -25.35
N GLU A 193 -145.16 -64.96 -24.74
CA GLU A 193 -146.43 -64.66 -24.07
C GLU A 193 -147.63 -64.63 -25.04
N GLN A 194 -147.43 -64.21 -26.30
CA GLN A 194 -148.45 -64.29 -27.35
C GLN A 194 -148.73 -65.72 -27.81
N LEU A 195 -147.69 -66.56 -27.92
CA LEU A 195 -147.83 -67.96 -28.29
C LEU A 195 -148.47 -68.79 -27.17
N GLU A 196 -148.18 -68.51 -25.90
CA GLU A 196 -148.87 -69.14 -24.75
C GLU A 196 -150.38 -68.83 -24.78
N LYS A 197 -150.77 -67.59 -25.09
CA LYS A 197 -152.18 -67.21 -25.30
C LYS A 197 -152.82 -67.90 -26.51
N SER A 198 -152.03 -68.21 -27.53
CA SER A 198 -152.48 -68.88 -28.74
C SER A 198 -152.67 -70.38 -28.51
N LEU A 199 -151.84 -70.99 -27.66
CA LEU A 199 -151.84 -72.42 -27.34
C LEU A 199 -153.02 -72.86 -26.45
N ASP A 200 -153.62 -71.93 -25.69
CA ASP A 200 -154.83 -72.17 -24.89
C ASP A 200 -156.12 -72.34 -25.73
N SER A 201 -156.09 -72.05 -27.04
CA SER A 201 -157.30 -71.90 -27.86
C SER A 201 -157.54 -72.98 -28.92
N SER A 202 -156.73 -74.03 -29.02
CA SER A 202 -156.96 -75.09 -30.03
C SER A 202 -156.35 -76.44 -29.64
N SER A 203 -157.18 -77.28 -29.02
CA SER A 203 -156.89 -78.69 -28.71
C SER A 203 -158.07 -79.58 -29.12
N ARG A 204 -157.75 -80.68 -29.85
CA ARG A 204 -158.56 -81.84 -30.34
C ARG A 204 -158.76 -81.84 -31.87
N GLY A 205 -158.42 -82.88 -32.66
CA GLY A 205 -157.90 -84.22 -32.44
C GLY A 205 -158.00 -85.07 -33.73
N SER A 206 -157.60 -86.36 -33.63
CA SER A 206 -157.73 -87.48 -34.60
C SER A 206 -156.75 -87.48 -35.80
N SER A 207 -155.77 -88.36 -35.97
CA SER A 207 -155.63 -89.83 -35.82
C SER A 207 -156.05 -90.67 -37.04
N GLU A 208 -155.40 -90.45 -38.18
CA GLU A 208 -154.99 -91.53 -39.11
C GLU A 208 -153.83 -91.12 -40.05
N GLU A 209 -153.43 -89.83 -40.05
CA GLU A 209 -152.09 -89.36 -40.45
C GLU A 209 -150.99 -89.79 -39.47
N LYS A 210 -151.36 -90.25 -38.25
CA LYS A 210 -150.41 -90.61 -37.19
C LYS A 210 -149.39 -91.67 -37.58
N MET A 211 -149.69 -92.57 -38.52
CA MET A 211 -148.77 -93.66 -38.89
C MET A 211 -147.75 -93.26 -39.98
N THR A 212 -148.13 -92.38 -40.91
CA THR A 212 -147.18 -91.73 -41.82
C THR A 212 -146.38 -90.65 -41.10
N GLU A 213 -147.03 -89.92 -40.18
CA GLU A 213 -146.42 -88.94 -39.30
C GLU A 213 -145.48 -89.61 -38.28
N LEU A 214 -145.77 -90.79 -37.73
CA LEU A 214 -144.84 -91.55 -36.87
C LEU A 214 -143.62 -92.05 -37.65
N LYS A 215 -143.78 -92.40 -38.94
CA LYS A 215 -142.64 -92.73 -39.81
C LYS A 215 -141.81 -91.50 -40.15
N ARG A 216 -142.45 -90.38 -40.49
CA ARG A 216 -141.81 -89.07 -40.69
C ARG A 216 -141.11 -88.60 -39.42
N GLN A 217 -141.74 -88.74 -38.25
CA GLN A 217 -141.17 -88.43 -36.93
C GLN A 217 -140.03 -89.35 -36.58
N LYS A 218 -140.10 -90.65 -36.91
CA LYS A 218 -138.96 -91.57 -36.74
C LYS A 218 -137.77 -91.14 -37.62
N ASP A 219 -138.01 -90.80 -38.88
CA ASP A 219 -136.96 -90.33 -39.79
C ASP A 219 -136.43 -88.95 -39.36
N GLU A 220 -137.29 -88.08 -38.84
CA GLU A 220 -136.95 -86.76 -38.28
C GLU A 220 -136.17 -86.89 -36.96
N ILE A 221 -136.51 -87.87 -36.12
CA ILE A 221 -135.77 -88.21 -34.89
C ILE A 221 -134.42 -88.83 -35.25
N MET A 222 -134.34 -89.70 -36.26
CA MET A 222 -133.06 -90.22 -36.76
C MET A 222 -132.19 -89.10 -37.35
N ALA A 223 -132.78 -88.18 -38.12
CA ALA A 223 -132.08 -87.01 -38.64
C ALA A 223 -131.60 -86.08 -37.51
N LYS A 224 -132.43 -85.84 -36.49
CA LYS A 224 -132.05 -85.10 -35.27
C LYS A 224 -130.95 -85.82 -34.50
N TYR A 225 -130.98 -87.14 -34.42
CA TYR A 225 -129.94 -87.94 -33.76
C TYR A 225 -128.61 -87.91 -34.52
N GLN A 226 -128.63 -88.02 -35.85
CA GLN A 226 -127.44 -87.84 -36.68
C GLN A 226 -126.89 -86.42 -36.60
N ALA A 227 -127.75 -85.40 -36.63
CA ALA A 227 -127.36 -84.01 -36.45
C ALA A 227 -126.75 -83.77 -35.04
N LEU A 228 -127.29 -84.43 -34.01
CA LEU A 228 -126.77 -84.36 -32.66
C LEU A 228 -125.41 -85.05 -32.53
N LEU A 229 -125.20 -86.20 -33.19
CA LEU A 229 -123.90 -86.87 -33.26
C LEU A 229 -122.85 -86.00 -33.96
N GLN A 230 -123.19 -85.43 -35.11
CA GLN A 230 -122.29 -84.50 -35.82
C GLN A 230 -122.00 -83.24 -34.99
N HIS A 231 -123.00 -82.71 -34.28
CA HIS A 231 -122.81 -81.59 -33.37
C HIS A 231 -121.86 -81.97 -32.22
N MET A 232 -122.06 -83.14 -31.61
CA MET A 232 -121.16 -83.66 -30.57
C MET A 232 -119.74 -83.85 -31.07
N GLU A 233 -119.54 -84.42 -32.27
CA GLU A 233 -118.22 -84.57 -32.88
C GLU A 233 -117.54 -83.22 -33.11
N LYS A 234 -118.28 -82.25 -33.65
CA LYS A 234 -117.78 -80.87 -33.84
C LYS A 234 -117.44 -80.20 -32.51
N THR A 235 -118.25 -80.41 -31.48
CA THR A 235 -118.02 -79.86 -30.14
C THR A 235 -116.80 -80.50 -29.48
N ASN A 236 -116.61 -81.81 -29.64
CA ASN A 236 -115.41 -82.52 -29.18
C ASN A 236 -114.15 -82.06 -29.91
N GLN A 237 -114.21 -81.84 -31.22
CA GLN A 237 -113.08 -81.28 -31.97
C GLN A 237 -112.71 -79.88 -31.48
N GLN A 238 -113.70 -79.02 -31.23
CA GLN A 238 -113.47 -77.69 -30.65
C GLN A 238 -112.91 -77.76 -29.23
N PHE A 239 -113.38 -78.72 -28.42
CA PHE A 239 -112.85 -78.94 -27.09
C PHE A 239 -111.38 -79.37 -27.12
N GLU A 240 -111.02 -80.30 -28.00
CA GLU A 240 -109.64 -80.77 -28.11
C GLU A 240 -108.70 -79.69 -28.66
N GLN A 241 -109.16 -78.85 -29.59
CA GLN A 241 -108.41 -77.66 -30.05
C GLN A 241 -108.18 -76.65 -28.92
N LYS A 242 -109.22 -76.37 -28.12
CA LYS A 242 -109.09 -75.47 -26.96
C LYS A 242 -108.13 -76.03 -25.91
N LYS A 243 -108.15 -77.35 -25.71
CA LYS A 243 -107.24 -78.04 -24.80
C LYS A 243 -105.78 -77.95 -25.27
N GLN A 244 -105.53 -78.16 -26.56
CA GLN A 244 -104.19 -77.98 -27.13
C GLN A 244 -103.69 -76.53 -26.97
N HIS A 245 -104.54 -75.54 -27.26
CA HIS A 245 -104.18 -74.13 -27.04
C HIS A 245 -103.93 -73.81 -25.55
N LEU A 246 -104.68 -74.43 -24.63
CA LEU A 246 -104.43 -74.29 -23.20
C LEU A 246 -103.06 -74.86 -22.82
N ASP A 247 -102.72 -76.06 -23.31
CA ASP A 247 -101.42 -76.69 -23.07
C ASP A 247 -100.27 -75.84 -23.63
N GLU A 248 -100.41 -75.29 -24.85
CA GLU A 248 -99.44 -74.39 -25.47
C GLU A 248 -99.25 -73.11 -24.65
N THR A 249 -100.34 -72.43 -24.26
CA THR A 249 -100.26 -71.23 -23.42
C THR A 249 -99.65 -71.52 -22.05
N GLN A 250 -99.91 -72.70 -21.48
CA GLN A 250 -99.30 -73.13 -20.22
C GLN A 250 -97.78 -73.35 -20.38
N THR A 251 -97.32 -73.92 -21.49
CA THR A 251 -95.87 -74.05 -21.76
C THR A 251 -95.19 -72.70 -21.96
N GLN A 252 -95.83 -71.75 -22.65
CA GLN A 252 -95.30 -70.39 -22.84
C GLN A 252 -95.19 -69.65 -21.50
N LEU A 253 -96.21 -69.75 -20.66
CA LEU A 253 -96.20 -69.15 -19.33
C LEU A 253 -95.05 -69.71 -18.47
N GLU A 254 -94.76 -71.01 -18.58
CA GLU A 254 -93.68 -71.64 -17.82
C GLU A 254 -92.29 -71.19 -18.33
N GLN A 255 -92.13 -71.02 -19.64
CA GLN A 255 -90.90 -70.44 -20.23
C GLN A 255 -90.70 -68.98 -19.78
N GLU A 256 -91.76 -68.18 -19.76
CA GLU A 256 -91.70 -66.78 -19.33
C GLU A 256 -91.36 -66.65 -17.85
N LYS A 257 -91.93 -67.52 -16.99
CA LYS A 257 -91.54 -67.61 -15.57
C LYS A 257 -90.07 -67.96 -15.40
N GLN A 258 -89.55 -68.90 -16.19
CA GLN A 258 -88.14 -69.27 -16.13
C GLN A 258 -87.26 -68.09 -16.53
N TYR A 259 -87.58 -67.40 -17.62
CA TYR A 259 -86.88 -66.19 -18.06
C TYR A 259 -86.88 -65.09 -16.99
N LEU A 260 -88.02 -64.83 -16.36
CA LEU A 260 -88.12 -63.87 -15.26
C LEU A 260 -87.29 -64.27 -14.04
N THR A 261 -87.17 -65.57 -13.77
CA THR A 261 -86.35 -66.09 -12.67
C THR A 261 -84.87 -65.87 -12.96
N ASP A 262 -84.42 -66.14 -14.18
CA ASP A 262 -83.04 -65.94 -14.61
C ASP A 262 -82.67 -64.45 -14.66
N ALA A 263 -83.56 -63.59 -15.17
CA ALA A 263 -83.39 -62.14 -15.17
C ALA A 263 -83.28 -61.56 -13.75
N ARG A 264 -84.10 -62.05 -12.80
CA ARG A 264 -83.99 -61.68 -11.38
C ARG A 264 -82.66 -62.11 -10.77
N ALA A 265 -82.20 -63.31 -11.07
CA ALA A 265 -80.91 -63.80 -10.59
C ALA A 265 -79.75 -62.96 -11.12
N GLN A 266 -79.80 -62.54 -12.40
CA GLN A 266 -78.78 -61.67 -12.98
C GLN A 266 -78.79 -60.27 -12.35
N LEU A 267 -79.97 -59.69 -12.15
CA LEU A 267 -80.10 -58.39 -11.49
C LEU A 267 -79.51 -58.39 -10.07
N GLU A 268 -79.70 -59.47 -9.31
CA GLU A 268 -79.11 -59.59 -7.97
C GLU A 268 -77.58 -59.73 -7.99
N ARG A 269 -77.00 -60.41 -9.00
CA ARG A 269 -75.54 -60.43 -9.17
C ARG A 269 -74.98 -59.05 -9.48
N GLU A 270 -75.65 -58.30 -10.36
CA GLU A 270 -75.23 -56.94 -10.72
C GLU A 270 -75.34 -55.98 -9.52
N LYS A 271 -76.38 -56.09 -8.70
CA LYS A 271 -76.50 -55.34 -7.45
C LYS A 271 -75.36 -55.65 -6.49
N GLN A 272 -75.03 -56.93 -6.30
CA GLN A 272 -73.91 -57.33 -5.45
C GLN A 272 -72.59 -56.73 -5.94
N HIS A 273 -72.29 -56.86 -7.24
CA HIS A 273 -71.10 -56.25 -7.83
C HIS A 273 -71.07 -54.71 -7.68
N LEU A 274 -72.21 -54.04 -7.83
CA LEU A 274 -72.31 -52.60 -7.59
C LEU A 274 -72.02 -52.25 -6.12
N THR A 275 -72.50 -53.05 -5.17
CA THR A 275 -72.22 -52.81 -3.75
C THR A 275 -70.75 -53.02 -3.40
N GLU A 276 -70.10 -54.03 -3.98
CA GLU A 276 -68.67 -54.29 -3.80
C GLU A 276 -67.81 -53.18 -4.39
N THR A 277 -68.11 -52.73 -5.60
CA THR A 277 -67.41 -51.61 -6.25
C THR A 277 -67.59 -50.29 -5.49
N GLN A 278 -68.78 -50.03 -4.94
CA GLN A 278 -69.01 -48.88 -4.06
C GLN A 278 -68.20 -48.95 -2.76
N ALA A 279 -68.11 -50.12 -2.13
CA ALA A 279 -67.31 -50.31 -0.93
C ALA A 279 -65.81 -50.12 -1.20
N GLN A 280 -65.34 -50.62 -2.35
CA GLN A 280 -63.96 -50.44 -2.79
C GLN A 280 -63.64 -48.97 -3.06
N LEU A 281 -64.50 -48.27 -3.81
CA LEU A 281 -64.33 -46.84 -4.10
C LEU A 281 -64.29 -46.00 -2.81
N LYS A 282 -65.14 -46.31 -1.83
CA LYS A 282 -65.14 -45.63 -0.53
C LYS A 282 -63.81 -45.81 0.21
N THR A 283 -63.24 -47.01 0.15
CA THR A 283 -61.93 -47.32 0.75
C THR A 283 -60.80 -46.54 0.06
N ASP A 284 -60.82 -46.47 -1.26
CA ASP A 284 -59.79 -45.76 -2.03
C ASP A 284 -59.89 -44.24 -1.86
N ILE A 285 -61.09 -43.67 -1.77
CA ILE A 285 -61.30 -42.26 -1.39
C ILE A 285 -60.70 -41.99 -0.01
N GLN A 286 -60.88 -42.89 0.95
CA GLN A 286 -60.35 -42.70 2.30
C GLN A 286 -58.81 -42.77 2.32
N LYS A 287 -58.20 -43.70 1.59
CA LYS A 287 -56.74 -43.77 1.42
C LYS A 287 -56.19 -42.50 0.77
N ASN A 288 -56.82 -42.01 -0.29
CA ASN A 288 -56.42 -40.78 -0.97
C ASN A 288 -56.52 -39.55 -0.06
N ARG A 289 -57.55 -39.47 0.79
CA ARG A 289 -57.65 -38.41 1.82
C ARG A 289 -56.50 -38.47 2.82
N THR A 290 -56.15 -39.65 3.32
CA THR A 290 -55.02 -39.80 4.26
C THR A 290 -53.67 -39.46 3.62
N LEU A 291 -53.47 -39.86 2.35
CA LEU A 291 -52.27 -39.51 1.59
C LEU A 291 -52.19 -38.01 1.31
N GLY A 292 -53.31 -37.37 0.97
CA GLY A 292 -53.39 -35.92 0.79
C GLY A 292 -53.00 -35.15 2.06
N GLN A 293 -53.52 -35.56 3.23
CA GLN A 293 -53.14 -34.97 4.51
C GLN A 293 -51.66 -35.16 4.86
N GLN A 294 -51.10 -36.34 4.56
CA GLN A 294 -49.66 -36.59 4.75
C GLN A 294 -48.81 -35.69 3.86
N LEU A 295 -49.14 -35.58 2.57
CA LEU A 295 -48.44 -34.71 1.63
C LEU A 295 -48.51 -33.23 2.05
N GLU A 296 -49.66 -32.77 2.55
CA GLU A 296 -49.81 -31.40 3.03
C GLU A 296 -48.94 -31.13 4.27
N ASN A 297 -48.90 -32.06 5.22
CA ASN A 297 -48.01 -31.98 6.39
C ASN A 297 -46.53 -31.98 5.99
N ASP A 298 -46.15 -32.84 5.03
CA ASP A 298 -44.78 -32.91 4.52
C ASP A 298 -44.40 -31.60 3.80
N GLN A 299 -45.29 -31.03 2.98
CA GLN A 299 -45.08 -29.73 2.35
C GLN A 299 -44.90 -28.61 3.39
N GLN A 300 -45.71 -28.61 4.46
CA GLN A 300 -45.58 -27.62 5.52
C GLN A 300 -44.26 -27.76 6.29
N SER A 301 -43.83 -28.99 6.56
CA SER A 301 -42.53 -29.31 7.18
C SER A 301 -41.35 -28.86 6.32
N VAL A 302 -41.43 -29.09 5.00
CA VAL A 302 -40.41 -28.61 4.05
C VAL A 302 -40.35 -27.09 4.03
N ARG A 303 -41.49 -26.40 3.93
CA ARG A 303 -41.53 -24.93 3.96
C ARG A 303 -40.91 -24.35 5.22
N GLN A 304 -41.19 -24.92 6.40
CA GLN A 304 -40.56 -24.48 7.66
C GLN A 304 -39.03 -24.66 7.64
N LYS A 305 -38.54 -25.76 7.06
CA LYS A 305 -37.09 -25.99 6.90
C LYS A 305 -36.47 -25.01 5.91
N GLU A 306 -37.14 -24.72 4.80
CA GLU A 306 -36.71 -23.73 3.81
C GLU A 306 -36.63 -22.33 4.42
N ASP A 307 -37.64 -21.91 5.18
CA ASP A 307 -37.65 -20.64 5.90
C ASP A 307 -36.50 -20.56 6.91
N GLY A 308 -36.23 -21.66 7.64
CA GLY A 308 -35.11 -21.76 8.56
C GLY A 308 -33.75 -21.65 7.88
N ILE A 309 -33.57 -22.34 6.75
CA ILE A 309 -32.33 -22.29 5.94
C ILE A 309 -32.16 -20.89 5.35
N SER A 310 -33.22 -20.29 4.81
CA SER A 310 -33.24 -18.93 4.27
C SER A 310 -32.84 -17.91 5.34
N GLY A 311 -33.40 -18.02 6.55
CA GLY A 311 -33.02 -17.19 7.70
C GLY A 311 -31.55 -17.36 8.09
N HIS A 312 -31.04 -18.60 8.11
CA HIS A 312 -29.63 -18.86 8.41
C HIS A 312 -28.70 -18.27 7.33
N MET A 313 -29.03 -18.44 6.05
CA MET A 313 -28.27 -17.85 4.95
C MET A 313 -28.27 -16.32 5.04
N ALA A 314 -29.42 -15.69 5.29
CA ALA A 314 -29.49 -14.24 5.47
C ALA A 314 -28.62 -13.76 6.63
N ALA A 315 -28.57 -14.49 7.76
CA ALA A 315 -27.69 -14.17 8.87
C ALA A 315 -26.19 -14.30 8.51
N LYS A 316 -25.83 -15.35 7.74
CA LYS A 316 -24.46 -15.54 7.24
C LYS A 316 -24.04 -14.43 6.27
N VAL A 317 -24.93 -14.04 5.35
CA VAL A 317 -24.69 -12.92 4.42
C VAL A 317 -24.41 -11.63 5.19
N ARG A 318 -25.26 -11.29 6.18
CA ARG A 318 -25.01 -10.10 7.03
C ARG A 318 -23.67 -10.16 7.75
N THR A 319 -23.24 -11.35 8.19
CA THR A 319 -21.95 -11.55 8.86
C THR A 319 -20.79 -11.32 7.89
N ILE A 320 -20.89 -11.85 6.67
CA ILE A 320 -19.89 -11.65 5.61
C ILE A 320 -19.79 -10.17 5.25
N ASP A 321 -20.92 -9.47 5.09
CA ASP A 321 -20.93 -8.04 4.78
C ASP A 321 -20.28 -7.21 5.91
N ALA A 322 -20.54 -7.55 7.18
CA ALA A 322 -19.89 -6.89 8.31
C ALA A 322 -18.37 -7.12 8.33
N LEU A 323 -17.91 -8.33 7.99
CA LEU A 323 -16.48 -8.63 7.88
C LEU A 323 -15.83 -7.91 6.71
N ARG A 324 -16.50 -7.81 5.56
CA ARG A 324 -16.00 -7.03 4.41
C ARG A 324 -15.81 -5.57 4.75
N ARG A 325 -16.79 -4.92 5.40
CA ARG A 325 -16.66 -3.52 5.84
C ARG A 325 -15.47 -3.31 6.77
N LYS A 326 -15.28 -4.21 7.75
CA LYS A 326 -14.11 -4.15 8.64
C LYS A 326 -12.80 -4.30 7.89
N GLN A 327 -12.76 -5.16 6.88
CA GLN A 327 -11.58 -5.33 6.04
C GLN A 327 -11.29 -4.07 5.20
N GLU A 328 -12.31 -3.46 4.62
CA GLU A 328 -12.21 -2.20 3.87
C GLU A 328 -11.73 -1.06 4.77
N GLU A 329 -12.28 -0.93 5.98
CA GLU A 329 -11.82 0.04 6.99
C GLU A 329 -10.34 -0.16 7.33
N SER A 330 -9.89 -1.38 7.62
CA SER A 330 -8.48 -1.68 7.87
C SER A 330 -7.57 -1.41 6.67
N GLN A 331 -8.07 -1.61 5.44
CA GLN A 331 -7.31 -1.27 4.22
C GLN A 331 -7.16 0.25 4.05
N CYS A 332 -8.21 1.02 4.33
CA CYS A 332 -8.14 2.48 4.35
C CYS A 332 -7.14 2.98 5.40
N GLU A 333 -7.20 2.45 6.63
CA GLU A 333 -6.24 2.78 7.70
C GLU A 333 -4.80 2.43 7.31
N SER A 334 -4.57 1.25 6.70
CA SER A 334 -3.25 0.86 6.19
C SER A 334 -2.75 1.84 5.13
N GLY A 335 -3.60 2.21 4.17
CA GLY A 335 -3.24 3.18 3.13
C GLY A 335 -2.91 4.57 3.67
N ASP A 336 -3.58 5.02 4.74
CA ASP A 336 -3.27 6.29 5.39
C ASP A 336 -1.97 6.23 6.20
N LEU A 337 -1.67 5.09 6.83
CA LEU A 337 -0.37 4.85 7.46
C LEU A 337 0.76 4.82 6.43
N GLU A 338 0.57 4.19 5.28
CA GLU A 338 1.54 4.19 4.18
C GLU A 338 1.85 5.62 3.70
N LYS A 339 0.82 6.44 3.45
CA LYS A 339 1.03 7.88 3.10
C LYS A 339 1.78 8.64 4.19
N LYS A 340 1.50 8.35 5.46
CA LYS A 340 2.19 8.99 6.59
C LYS A 340 3.66 8.56 6.66
N ILE A 341 3.95 7.29 6.41
CA ILE A 341 5.31 6.75 6.31
C ILE A 341 6.04 7.41 5.14
N GLU A 342 5.42 7.51 3.97
CA GLU A 342 6.00 8.17 2.79
C GLU A 342 6.32 9.65 3.09
N THR A 343 5.40 10.35 3.75
CA THR A 343 5.63 11.75 4.19
C THR A 343 6.80 11.85 5.16
N LEU A 344 6.95 10.90 6.10
CA LEU A 344 8.08 10.86 7.02
C LEU A 344 9.40 10.58 6.30
N TYR A 345 9.42 9.68 5.32
CA TYR A 345 10.61 9.42 4.50
C TYR A 345 11.02 10.65 3.69
N LEU A 346 10.06 11.38 3.10
CA LEU A 346 10.33 12.64 2.40
C LEU A 346 10.91 13.70 3.34
N HIS A 347 10.35 13.86 4.55
CA HIS A 347 10.88 14.79 5.55
C HIS A 347 12.30 14.38 6.00
N TYR A 348 12.54 13.08 6.20
CA TYR A 348 13.86 12.57 6.57
C TYR A 348 14.89 12.84 5.48
N ALA A 349 14.56 12.54 4.21
CA ALA A 349 15.42 12.84 3.07
C ALA A 349 15.76 14.34 2.99
N HIS A 350 14.77 15.21 3.13
CA HIS A 350 14.99 16.65 3.16
C HIS A 350 15.89 17.09 4.32
N SER A 351 15.73 16.49 5.49
CA SER A 351 16.56 16.76 6.67
C SER A 351 18.01 16.34 6.44
N VAL A 352 18.23 15.18 5.82
CA VAL A 352 19.58 14.71 5.44
C VAL A 352 20.24 15.66 4.46
N ASP A 353 19.53 16.14 3.44
CA ASP A 353 20.09 17.11 2.49
C ASP A 353 20.43 18.45 3.15
N LYS A 354 19.58 18.90 4.08
CA LYS A 354 19.86 20.09 4.89
C LYS A 354 21.11 19.93 5.76
N ILE A 355 21.30 18.75 6.37
CA ILE A 355 22.50 18.43 7.16
C ILE A 355 23.74 18.50 6.27
N LYS A 356 23.72 17.87 5.08
CA LYS A 356 24.84 17.93 4.13
C LYS A 356 25.18 19.36 3.72
N GLN A 357 24.17 20.21 3.50
CA GLN A 357 24.38 21.63 3.22
C GLN A 357 25.04 22.35 4.39
N GLN A 358 24.61 22.07 5.63
CA GLN A 358 25.20 22.66 6.82
C GLN A 358 26.65 22.19 7.04
N GLU A 359 26.94 20.90 6.83
CA GLU A 359 28.30 20.35 6.88
C GLU A 359 29.23 21.03 5.87
N LYS A 360 28.75 21.28 4.65
CA LYS A 360 29.51 22.04 3.64
C LYS A 360 29.83 23.46 4.13
N ILE A 361 28.84 24.17 4.68
CA ILE A 361 29.04 25.52 5.24
C ILE A 361 30.03 25.50 6.41
N ILE A 362 29.97 24.48 7.28
CA ILE A 362 30.92 24.33 8.39
C ILE A 362 32.34 24.13 7.83
N SER A 363 32.52 23.25 6.85
CA SER A 363 33.82 23.03 6.22
C SER A 363 34.39 24.30 5.57
N GLU A 364 33.56 25.09 4.89
CA GLU A 364 33.96 26.38 4.32
C GLU A 364 34.38 27.38 5.42
N LYS A 365 33.68 27.40 6.56
CA LYS A 365 34.03 28.25 7.71
C LYS A 365 35.31 27.80 8.41
N ASP A 366 35.55 26.50 8.52
CA ASP A 366 36.78 25.95 9.11
C ASP A 366 38.00 26.35 8.27
N LEU A 367 37.91 26.23 6.94
CA LEU A 367 38.95 26.71 6.02
C LEU A 367 39.22 28.21 6.18
N LEU A 368 38.18 29.02 6.32
CA LEU A 368 38.32 30.45 6.54
C LEU A 368 38.98 30.77 7.89
N LEU A 369 38.62 30.02 8.93
CA LEU A 369 39.19 30.16 10.26
C LEU A 369 40.68 29.78 10.27
N GLU A 370 41.07 28.69 9.59
CA GLU A 370 42.48 28.32 9.39
C GLU A 370 43.26 29.43 8.67
N HIS A 371 42.69 30.03 7.61
CA HIS A 371 43.32 31.16 6.92
C HIS A 371 43.55 32.35 7.87
N TYR A 372 42.55 32.75 8.67
CA TYR A 372 42.72 33.85 9.61
C TYR A 372 43.71 33.52 10.73
N GLN A 373 43.73 32.28 11.24
CA GLN A 373 44.73 31.85 12.21
C GLN A 373 46.15 31.90 11.64
N GLN A 374 46.32 31.49 10.38
CA GLN A 374 47.62 31.59 9.71
C GLN A 374 48.04 33.04 9.51
N GLN A 375 47.11 33.90 9.06
CA GLN A 375 47.35 35.33 8.94
C GLN A 375 47.72 35.97 10.29
N GLU A 376 47.12 35.55 11.40
CA GLU A 376 47.49 36.02 12.74
C GLU A 376 48.90 35.59 13.14
N LYS A 377 49.29 34.34 12.87
CA LYS A 377 50.67 33.86 13.08
C LYS A 377 51.68 34.69 12.29
N ASP A 378 51.39 34.96 11.02
CA ASP A 378 52.25 35.78 10.15
C ASP A 378 52.35 37.22 10.68
N ASN A 379 51.23 37.81 11.13
CA ASN A 379 51.23 39.13 11.75
C ASN A 379 52.04 39.17 13.05
N ILE A 380 51.99 38.12 13.89
CA ILE A 380 52.82 38.01 15.09
C ILE A 380 54.30 37.97 14.71
N LEU A 381 54.67 37.19 13.69
CA LEU A 381 56.04 37.11 13.20
C LEU A 381 56.54 38.47 12.70
N ILE A 382 55.76 39.16 11.87
CA ILE A 382 56.07 40.51 11.37
C ILE A 382 56.23 41.49 12.54
N ARG A 383 55.39 41.41 13.58
CA ARG A 383 55.54 42.26 14.78
C ARG A 383 56.85 41.98 15.51
N GLN A 384 57.24 40.71 15.66
CA GLN A 384 58.52 40.33 16.29
C GLN A 384 59.72 40.83 15.47
N GLU A 385 59.68 40.68 14.14
CA GLU A 385 60.72 41.20 13.24
C GLU A 385 60.84 42.72 13.34
N ASN A 386 59.71 43.43 13.37
CA ASN A 386 59.70 44.88 13.56
C ASN A 386 60.27 45.31 14.92
N GLU A 387 59.95 44.59 16.00
CA GLU A 387 60.53 44.85 17.32
C GLU A 387 62.05 44.59 17.34
N ASN A 388 62.52 43.54 16.65
CA ASN A 388 63.95 43.28 16.50
C ASN A 388 64.63 44.38 15.67
N ALA A 389 64.01 44.82 14.57
CA ALA A 389 64.51 45.94 13.78
C ALA A 389 64.58 47.23 14.60
N LYS A 390 63.57 47.54 15.43
CA LYS A 390 63.61 48.67 16.37
C LYS A 390 64.77 48.56 17.36
N LYS A 391 65.02 47.37 17.92
CA LYS A 391 66.18 47.14 18.80
C LYS A 391 67.49 47.42 18.07
N ILE A 392 67.67 46.89 16.86
CA ILE A 392 68.86 47.12 16.02
C ILE A 392 69.02 48.62 15.74
N ILE A 393 67.96 49.31 15.34
CA ILE A 393 67.98 50.76 15.10
C ILE A 393 68.36 51.52 16.38
N SER A 394 67.81 51.13 17.54
CA SER A 394 68.15 51.77 18.82
C SER A 394 69.61 51.55 19.21
N SER A 395 70.17 50.35 18.98
CA SER A 395 71.59 50.09 19.22
C SER A 395 72.47 50.89 18.25
N LEU A 396 72.10 50.98 16.98
CA LEU A 396 72.84 51.78 15.99
C LEU A 396 72.79 53.28 16.34
N ARG A 397 71.64 53.80 16.78
CA ARG A 397 71.52 55.18 17.27
C ARG A 397 72.45 55.43 18.46
N LYS A 398 72.48 54.52 19.43
CA LYS A 398 73.38 54.62 20.58
C LYS A 398 74.86 54.58 20.17
N SER A 399 75.22 53.72 19.22
CA SER A 399 76.59 53.70 18.68
C SER A 399 76.94 54.99 17.93
N LEU A 400 76.00 55.56 17.15
CA LEU A 400 76.19 56.86 16.50
C LEU A 400 76.35 57.97 17.53
N GLU A 401 75.54 58.02 18.58
CA GLU A 401 75.69 58.97 19.69
C GLU A 401 77.05 58.85 20.38
N GLN A 402 77.54 57.62 20.59
CA GLN A 402 78.89 57.38 21.15
C GLN A 402 79.99 57.88 20.21
N ILE A 403 79.88 57.65 18.90
CA ILE A 403 80.84 58.14 17.90
C ILE A 403 80.81 59.67 17.87
N MET A 404 79.62 60.28 17.87
CA MET A 404 79.46 61.74 17.91
C MET A 404 80.09 62.31 19.18
N ALA A 405 79.80 61.77 20.37
CA ALA A 405 80.40 62.22 21.62
C ALA A 405 81.93 62.06 21.64
N HIS A 406 82.46 60.97 21.06
CA HIS A 406 83.91 60.81 20.89
C HIS A 406 84.48 61.86 19.93
N MET A 407 83.78 62.17 18.84
CA MET A 407 84.20 63.18 17.87
C MET A 407 84.19 64.59 18.50
N ASP A 408 83.17 64.91 19.31
CA ASP A 408 83.09 66.16 20.06
C ASP A 408 84.25 66.27 21.07
N ALA A 409 84.50 65.22 21.85
CA ALA A 409 85.63 65.18 22.80
C ALA A 409 86.99 65.28 22.08
N GLN A 410 87.13 64.66 20.92
CA GLN A 410 88.33 64.79 20.09
C GLN A 410 88.48 66.20 19.54
N SER A 411 87.38 66.84 19.10
CA SER A 411 87.39 68.24 18.65
C SER A 411 87.76 69.20 19.78
N GLU A 412 87.23 68.99 20.98
CA GLU A 412 87.63 69.73 22.19
C GLU A 412 89.11 69.53 22.50
N GLY A 413 89.62 68.30 22.43
CA GLY A 413 91.04 68.00 22.60
C GLY A 413 91.94 68.70 21.58
N ILE A 414 91.52 68.72 20.30
CA ILE A 414 92.23 69.46 19.24
C ILE A 414 92.19 70.98 19.52
N ASN A 415 91.04 71.52 19.91
CA ASN A 415 90.90 72.94 20.23
C ASN A 415 91.80 73.32 21.42
N LEU A 416 91.83 72.49 22.48
CA LEU A 416 92.75 72.67 23.62
C LEU A 416 94.21 72.66 23.16
N TYR A 417 94.59 71.70 22.33
CA TYR A 417 95.94 71.62 21.76
C TYR A 417 96.30 72.86 20.93
N VAL A 418 95.41 73.33 20.06
CA VAL A 418 95.59 74.55 19.27
C VAL A 418 95.74 75.77 20.19
N THR A 419 94.91 75.87 21.22
CA THR A 419 94.95 76.97 22.19
C THR A 419 96.26 76.96 22.97
N HIS A 420 96.73 75.78 23.42
CA HIS A 420 98.01 75.61 24.08
C HIS A 420 99.17 75.98 23.16
N SER A 421 99.15 75.52 21.91
CA SER A 421 100.18 75.84 20.92
C SER A 421 100.24 77.34 20.61
N LEU A 422 99.09 78.02 20.54
CA LEU A 422 99.03 79.48 20.41
C LEU A 422 99.64 80.18 21.64
N GLN A 423 99.33 79.71 22.85
CA GLN A 423 99.92 80.23 24.09
C GLN A 423 101.43 80.04 24.15
N GLU A 424 101.93 78.84 23.82
CA GLU A 424 103.36 78.55 23.75
C GLU A 424 104.06 79.45 22.73
N ARG A 425 103.47 79.62 21.54
CA ARG A 425 104.01 80.50 20.51
C ARG A 425 104.08 81.95 20.99
N ASP A 426 103.04 82.44 21.67
CA ASP A 426 103.01 83.80 22.20
C ASP A 426 104.01 84.00 23.36
N ALA A 427 104.19 82.99 24.23
CA ALA A 427 105.25 82.96 25.24
C ALA A 427 106.65 82.98 24.62
N LEU A 428 106.85 82.22 23.54
CA LEU A 428 108.11 82.20 22.78
C LEU A 428 108.38 83.57 22.14
N LYS A 429 107.33 84.21 21.61
CA LYS A 429 107.42 85.58 21.07
C LYS A 429 107.81 86.60 22.14
N ALA A 430 107.26 86.46 23.35
CA ALA A 430 107.64 87.28 24.51
C ALA A 430 109.12 87.06 24.89
N ALA A 431 109.57 85.81 25.01
CA ALA A 431 110.96 85.48 25.31
C ALA A 431 111.93 85.99 24.22
N VAL A 432 111.54 85.94 22.94
CA VAL A 432 112.34 86.52 21.84
C VAL A 432 112.43 88.04 21.97
N SER A 433 111.32 88.72 22.31
CA SER A 433 111.32 90.17 22.53
C SER A 433 112.19 90.59 23.73
N GLU A 434 112.18 89.79 24.80
CA GLU A 434 113.02 89.99 25.98
C GLU A 434 114.51 89.79 25.65
N ARG A 435 114.84 88.74 24.87
CA ARG A 435 116.19 88.52 24.35
C ARG A 435 116.67 89.69 23.49
N THR A 436 115.81 90.27 22.65
CA THR A 436 116.18 91.43 21.84
C THR A 436 116.40 92.68 22.70
N ALA A 437 115.59 92.89 23.73
CA ALA A 437 115.80 93.98 24.70
C ALA A 437 117.12 93.82 25.48
N LEU A 438 117.46 92.60 25.90
CA LEU A 438 118.74 92.30 26.57
C LEU A 438 119.94 92.47 25.63
N GLN A 439 119.82 92.12 24.35
CA GLN A 439 120.87 92.38 23.37
C GLN A 439 121.12 93.89 23.17
N LEU A 440 120.07 94.70 23.08
CA LEU A 440 120.18 96.16 23.03
C LEU A 440 120.88 96.72 24.28
N ARG A 441 120.53 96.22 25.47
CA ARG A 441 121.15 96.62 26.73
C ARG A 441 122.63 96.26 26.82
N ASN A 442 123.03 95.12 26.24
CA ASN A 442 124.44 94.73 26.15
C ASN A 442 125.23 95.65 25.21
N ILE A 443 124.60 96.15 24.14
CA ILE A 443 125.23 97.14 23.24
C ILE A 443 125.45 98.47 23.99
N GLU A 444 124.45 98.94 24.75
CA GLU A 444 124.58 100.16 25.58
C GLU A 444 125.66 100.01 26.66
N LEU A 445 125.77 98.84 27.29
CA LEU A 445 126.83 98.57 28.28
C LEU A 445 128.22 98.52 27.63
N MET A 446 128.35 97.97 26.43
CA MET A 446 129.61 98.01 25.68
C MET A 446 130.02 99.45 25.29
N GLU A 447 129.07 100.31 24.92
CA GLU A 447 129.35 101.73 24.68
C GLU A 447 129.79 102.47 25.94
N GLN A 448 129.15 102.19 27.09
CA GLN A 448 129.57 102.74 28.38
C GLN A 448 130.97 102.27 28.78
N GLN A 449 131.28 101.00 28.54
CA GLN A 449 132.61 100.42 28.81
C GLN A 449 133.70 101.06 27.94
N SER A 450 133.42 101.28 26.64
CA SER A 450 134.33 101.96 25.72
C SER A 450 134.63 103.41 26.16
N CYS A 451 133.61 104.14 26.61
CA CYS A 451 133.77 105.52 27.09
C CYS A 451 134.58 105.61 28.40
N LEU A 452 134.48 104.60 29.27
CA LEU A 452 135.30 104.49 30.48
C LEU A 452 136.75 104.10 30.18
N SER A 453 136.99 103.23 29.19
CA SER A 453 138.36 102.88 28.75
C SER A 453 139.12 104.09 28.20
N VAL A 454 138.47 104.97 27.42
CA VAL A 454 139.10 106.21 26.93
C VAL A 454 139.47 107.16 28.08
N LYS A 455 138.64 107.24 29.13
CA LYS A 455 138.95 108.03 30.33
C LYS A 455 140.09 107.45 31.17
N MET A 456 140.25 106.13 31.18
CA MET A 456 141.40 105.48 31.84
C MET A 456 142.72 105.80 31.12
N GLU A 457 142.74 105.75 29.79
CA GLU A 457 143.95 106.09 29.01
C GLU A 457 144.35 107.57 29.19
N GLU A 458 143.38 108.50 29.30
CA GLU A 458 143.66 109.92 29.60
C GLU A 458 144.22 110.17 31.01
N LEU A 459 143.83 109.34 31.99
CA LEU A 459 144.32 109.41 33.36
C LEU A 459 145.71 108.78 33.51
N GLU A 460 145.99 107.69 32.80
CA GLU A 460 147.31 107.06 32.77
C GLU A 460 148.37 107.96 32.11
N ALA A 461 148.02 108.68 31.04
CA ALA A 461 148.91 109.68 30.42
C ALA A 461 149.21 110.89 31.33
N LYS A 462 148.29 111.22 32.25
CA LYS A 462 148.47 112.29 33.26
C LYS A 462 149.35 111.86 34.43
N ILE A 463 149.36 110.58 34.77
CA ILE A 463 150.22 110.01 35.82
C ILE A 463 151.69 110.01 35.36
N THR A 464 151.97 109.69 34.09
CA THR A 464 153.34 109.70 33.55
C THR A 464 153.94 111.11 33.45
N GLN A 465 153.12 112.15 33.24
CA GLN A 465 153.58 113.55 33.21
C GLN A 465 153.78 114.18 34.60
N LEU A 466 153.13 113.64 35.65
CA LEU A 466 153.28 114.11 37.03
C LEU A 466 154.47 113.46 37.76
N GLU A 467 154.93 112.29 37.34
CA GLU A 467 156.11 111.61 37.91
C GLU A 467 157.45 112.26 37.53
N GLU A 468 157.53 113.04 36.44
CA GLU A 468 158.73 113.79 36.04
C GLU A 468 158.88 115.15 36.74
N ALA A 469 157.81 115.70 37.34
CA ALA A 469 157.79 117.02 37.96
C ALA A 469 158.10 117.03 39.47
N LEU A 470 158.23 115.87 40.13
CA LEU A 470 158.48 115.76 41.58
C LEU A 470 159.93 115.37 41.92
N LYS A 471 160.88 116.10 41.32
CA LYS A 471 162.26 116.29 41.80
C LYS A 471 162.27 117.28 42.98
N GLN A 472 163.20 117.13 43.92
CA GLN A 472 163.78 118.23 44.71
C GLN A 472 162.83 119.10 45.59
N GLN A 473 162.32 118.58 46.71
CA GLN A 473 162.33 119.30 47.99
C GLN A 473 161.79 118.44 49.14
N ASN A 474 162.57 118.43 50.23
CA ASN A 474 162.15 118.24 51.62
C ASN A 474 161.79 116.83 52.14
N SER A 475 162.86 116.15 52.57
CA SER A 475 163.10 115.72 53.95
C SER A 475 161.91 115.29 54.83
N ALA A 476 161.68 113.97 54.92
CA ALA A 476 161.63 113.24 56.20
C ALA A 476 161.66 111.72 55.96
N LYS A 477 162.76 111.09 56.41
CA LYS A 477 162.91 109.73 56.99
C LYS A 477 161.73 108.76 56.73
N ARG A 478 161.80 107.76 55.84
CA ARG A 478 162.70 106.58 55.74
C ARG A 478 162.59 105.67 56.99
N ILE A 479 162.19 104.40 56.77
CA ILE A 479 162.70 103.12 57.36
C ILE A 479 161.61 102.11 57.84
N ILE A 480 161.65 100.88 57.25
CA ILE A 480 161.34 99.50 57.76
C ILE A 480 160.05 98.73 57.32
N PRO A 481 160.14 97.40 57.04
CA PRO A 481 159.84 96.78 55.72
C PRO A 481 159.17 95.37 55.76
N LEU A 482 159.24 94.64 54.61
CA LEU A 482 159.13 93.18 54.38
C LEU A 482 157.70 92.60 54.46
N GLY A 483 157.22 91.76 53.54
CA GLY A 483 157.92 90.82 52.65
C GLY A 483 157.27 89.45 52.83
N ASP A 484 157.05 88.73 51.72
CA ASP A 484 156.58 87.35 51.61
C ASP A 484 155.08 87.09 51.93
N SER A 485 154.29 86.33 51.16
CA SER A 485 154.58 85.45 50.03
C SER A 485 153.36 85.31 49.12
N SER A 486 153.70 85.08 47.86
CA SER A 486 153.01 84.31 46.83
C SER A 486 151.82 83.41 47.20
N ASP A 487 150.94 83.34 46.22
CA ASP A 487 150.27 82.14 45.68
C ASP A 487 148.96 81.65 46.30
N GLY A 488 148.02 81.31 45.40
CA GLY A 488 146.91 80.42 45.69
C GLY A 488 145.53 80.91 45.24
N HIS A 489 145.26 80.93 43.93
CA HIS A 489 143.90 80.96 43.38
C HIS A 489 143.23 79.57 43.44
N LYS A 490 141.87 79.56 43.55
CA LYS A 490 140.88 78.44 43.55
C LYS A 490 140.40 78.04 44.97
N THR A 491 139.16 77.63 45.25
CA THR A 491 137.93 77.29 44.49
C THR A 491 136.75 77.13 45.47
N GLU A 492 135.53 77.29 44.94
CA GLU A 492 134.26 76.56 45.21
C GLU A 492 133.51 76.62 46.56
N ASP A 493 132.17 76.78 46.38
CA ASP A 493 131.00 76.21 47.08
C ASP A 493 130.69 76.57 48.55
N SER A 494 129.45 76.74 49.01
CA SER A 494 128.09 76.73 48.41
C SER A 494 127.06 77.19 49.47
N ALA A 495 125.86 77.54 49.02
CA ALA A 495 124.54 77.57 49.68
C ALA A 495 123.89 78.96 49.88
N GLU A 496 123.13 79.31 48.83
CA GLU A 496 122.28 80.46 48.52
C GLU A 496 120.89 80.41 49.18
N LEU A 497 120.08 81.47 49.25
CA LEU A 497 120.27 82.93 49.17
C LEU A 497 118.95 83.59 49.65
N ASN A 498 119.13 84.72 50.34
CA ASN A 498 118.21 85.66 50.97
C ASN A 498 117.39 86.50 49.96
N LEU A 499 116.11 86.85 50.22
CA LEU A 499 115.60 88.00 51.03
C LEU A 499 116.08 89.37 50.48
N ASP A 500 115.31 90.45 50.33
CA ASP A 500 113.93 90.79 50.68
C ASP A 500 113.60 92.19 50.08
N ILE A 501 112.36 92.67 50.33
CA ILE A 501 111.84 94.07 50.22
C ILE A 501 110.91 94.34 49.03
N SER A 502 109.59 94.40 49.28
CA SER A 502 108.84 95.67 49.36
C SER A 502 107.33 95.45 49.55
N ARG A 503 106.73 96.33 50.35
CA ARG A 503 105.48 96.14 51.10
C ARG A 503 104.46 97.24 50.78
N ASP A 504 104.06 97.41 49.51
CA ASP A 504 103.00 98.39 49.17
C ASP A 504 102.00 97.92 48.08
N ALA A 505 101.56 96.66 48.20
CA ALA A 505 100.31 96.18 47.61
C ALA A 505 99.52 95.28 48.59
N TYR A 506 99.82 95.40 49.89
CA TYR A 506 99.25 94.59 50.98
C TYR A 506 98.01 95.25 51.66
N GLN A 507 97.49 96.34 51.10
CA GLN A 507 96.35 97.09 51.69
C GLN A 507 95.08 97.16 50.82
N LYS A 508 95.04 96.54 49.62
CA LYS A 508 93.82 96.55 48.76
C LYS A 508 93.25 95.19 48.34
N ALA A 509 93.89 94.05 48.63
CA ALA A 509 93.34 92.72 48.33
C ALA A 509 92.78 91.96 49.55
N ARG A 510 92.83 92.54 50.75
CA ARG A 510 92.25 91.96 51.99
C ARG A 510 90.72 92.18 52.12
N GLU A 511 90.12 92.95 51.21
CA GLU A 511 88.66 93.19 51.16
C GLU A 511 87.88 92.36 50.12
N LEU A 512 88.53 91.70 49.15
CA LEU A 512 87.84 90.85 48.16
C LEU A 512 87.66 89.40 48.62
N PHE A 513 88.56 88.88 49.46
CA PHE A 513 88.43 87.52 50.01
C PHE A 513 87.35 87.36 51.10
N ARG A 514 86.81 88.45 51.68
CA ARG A 514 85.66 88.40 52.62
C ARG A 514 84.29 88.57 51.97
N LYS A 515 84.23 88.77 50.65
CA LYS A 515 82.98 88.96 49.88
C LYS A 515 82.55 87.75 49.04
N ILE A 516 83.43 86.78 48.76
CA ILE A 516 83.06 85.57 47.98
C ILE A 516 82.54 84.43 48.88
N ASP A 517 83.02 84.31 50.13
CA ASP A 517 82.51 83.32 51.10
C ASP A 517 81.12 83.66 51.70
N ARG A 518 80.50 84.78 51.28
CA ARG A 518 79.16 85.19 51.74
C ARG A 518 78.07 85.24 50.66
N TYR A 519 78.35 84.82 49.41
CA TYR A 519 77.35 84.87 48.33
C TYR A 519 76.93 83.53 47.71
N ASN A 520 77.64 82.41 47.91
CA ASN A 520 77.19 81.10 47.39
C ASN A 520 76.70 80.08 48.43
N SER A 521 76.73 80.40 49.73
CA SER A 521 75.90 79.69 50.73
C SER A 521 74.40 80.08 50.66
N SER A 522 73.94 80.68 49.55
CA SER A 522 72.58 81.23 49.41
C SER A 522 71.83 80.78 48.14
N PHE A 523 72.34 79.82 47.36
CA PHE A 523 71.63 79.30 46.16
C PHE A 523 71.40 77.77 46.16
N GLU A 524 71.85 77.04 47.19
CA GLU A 524 71.70 75.58 47.28
C GLU A 524 70.40 75.08 47.94
N ASP A 525 69.48 75.97 48.37
CA ASP A 525 68.34 75.56 49.21
C ASP A 525 66.92 75.89 48.68
N LYS A 526 66.73 76.34 47.43
CA LYS A 526 65.37 76.61 46.89
C LYS A 526 65.21 76.32 45.40
N THR A 527 65.06 75.04 45.05
CA THR A 527 64.05 74.49 44.10
C THR A 527 64.22 72.97 43.93
N LYS A 528 64.10 72.23 45.03
CA LYS A 528 63.66 70.82 45.06
C LYS A 528 62.35 70.77 45.85
N ALA A 529 61.26 71.24 45.24
CA ALA A 529 59.87 70.95 45.59
C ALA A 529 58.95 71.71 44.60
N ALA A 530 57.88 71.04 44.14
CA ALA A 530 56.85 71.48 43.17
C ALA A 530 57.29 71.34 41.70
N ASP A 531 56.61 70.65 40.78
CA ASP A 531 55.29 69.99 40.72
C ASP A 531 55.37 68.99 39.54
N ILE A 532 54.89 67.75 39.66
CA ILE A 532 53.55 67.33 39.20
C ILE A 532 53.17 67.96 37.85
N SER A 533 53.37 67.19 36.77
CA SER A 533 52.33 66.92 35.76
C SER A 533 52.65 65.67 34.96
#